data_AF-A0A1F6ZBE1-F1
#
_entry.id   AF-A0A1F6ZBE1-F1
#
_cell.length_a   1.000
_cell.length_b   1.000
_cell.length_c   1.000
_cell.angle_alpha   90.00
_cell.angle_beta   90.00
_cell.angle_gamma   90.00
#
_symmetry.space_group_name_H-M   'P 1'
#
loop_
_entity.id
_entity.type
_entity.pdbx_description
1 polymer ?
#
loop_
_entity_poly.entity_id
_entity_poly.type
_entity_poly.pdbx_seq_one_letter_code
_entity_poly.pdbx_strand_id
1 'polypeptide(L)'
;MKINLMNLFKKKTSIKKLLIIHITHHKSGTYWFGHILTDIAKEFKLKLQICDQNKLKKDTEIWLFPDSDLNTINFEKLNRPYKGTHMIRDPRDKIVSGYFYHLWCDEEWFRKKNNRLNQSFQEILNSINKKDGLLLEIWELRNQLQHMNSCWDYNNPNILEIKYEDVLLNPEKWFPIIFRKWGFEEKDMPVLMEIAKKHHFNNRAKRKLGEEKKGEHLRQGLPGDWKNHFTPKLKRIFKNLFGDWLIKLGYEKDKGW
;
A
#
# COMPACT_ATOMS: atom_id res chain seq x y z
N MET A 1 -33.49 2.40 -35.72
CA MET A 1 -32.28 1.54 -35.75
C MET A 1 -31.58 1.63 -34.40
N LYS A 2 -31.90 0.73 -33.45
CA LYS A 2 -31.21 0.64 -32.16
C LYS A 2 -30.01 -0.30 -32.33
N ILE A 3 -28.80 0.24 -32.26
CA ILE A 3 -27.58 -0.56 -32.26
C ILE A 3 -27.55 -1.34 -30.94
N ASN A 4 -27.71 -2.65 -31.03
CA ASN A 4 -27.70 -3.56 -29.89
C ASN A 4 -26.24 -3.83 -29.48
N LEU A 5 -25.73 -3.04 -28.53
CA LEU A 5 -24.37 -3.13 -27.98
C LEU A 5 -24.10 -4.40 -27.14
N MET A 6 -25.07 -5.31 -26.98
CA MET A 6 -24.95 -6.45 -26.05
C MET A 6 -24.15 -7.66 -26.55
N ASN A 7 -23.55 -7.64 -27.76
CA ASN A 7 -22.97 -8.85 -28.35
C ASN A 7 -21.49 -8.79 -28.78
N LEU A 8 -20.69 -7.80 -28.35
CA LEU A 8 -19.29 -7.68 -28.81
C LEU A 8 -18.19 -8.23 -27.89
N PHE A 9 -18.47 -8.76 -26.69
CA PHE A 9 -17.41 -9.29 -25.82
C PHE A 9 -17.78 -10.59 -25.11
N LYS A 10 -17.67 -11.72 -25.82
CA LYS A 10 -17.53 -13.06 -25.22
C LYS A 10 -16.25 -13.76 -25.70
N LYS A 11 -15.11 -13.06 -25.68
CA LYS A 11 -13.81 -13.73 -25.58
C LYS A 11 -13.46 -13.82 -24.09
N LYS A 12 -13.34 -15.04 -23.56
CA LYS A 12 -12.73 -15.28 -22.23
C LYS A 12 -11.41 -14.51 -22.19
N THR A 13 -11.29 -13.54 -21.30
CA THR A 13 -10.07 -12.74 -21.11
C THR A 13 -8.89 -13.67 -20.82
N SER A 14 -7.76 -13.42 -21.49
CA SER A 14 -6.48 -14.12 -21.33
C SER A 14 -5.96 -14.09 -19.87
N ILE A 15 -6.47 -13.16 -19.07
CA ILE A 15 -6.20 -12.95 -17.64
C ILE A 15 -6.48 -14.19 -16.78
N LYS A 16 -7.41 -15.08 -17.14
CA LYS A 16 -7.81 -16.22 -16.29
C LYS A 16 -6.70 -17.24 -15.98
N LYS A 17 -5.58 -17.21 -16.71
CA LYS A 17 -4.42 -18.08 -16.44
C LYS A 17 -3.28 -17.36 -15.69
N LEU A 18 -3.43 -16.06 -15.45
CA LEU A 18 -2.43 -15.21 -14.82
C LEU A 18 -2.88 -14.84 -13.41
N LEU A 19 -1.99 -15.01 -12.43
CA LEU A 19 -2.20 -14.43 -11.10
C LEU A 19 -1.80 -12.94 -11.13
N ILE A 20 -2.76 -12.05 -10.90
CA ILE A 20 -2.48 -10.64 -10.64
C ILE A 20 -2.12 -10.48 -9.17
N ILE A 21 -0.97 -9.90 -8.88
CA ILE A 21 -0.51 -9.66 -7.49
C ILE A 21 -0.37 -8.16 -7.24
N HIS A 22 -0.97 -7.67 -6.17
CA HIS A 22 -0.64 -6.35 -5.61
C HIS A 22 -0.09 -6.53 -4.21
N ILE A 23 1.09 -5.99 -3.96
CA ILE A 23 1.88 -6.22 -2.76
C ILE A 23 2.04 -4.88 -2.08
N THR A 24 1.61 -4.79 -0.82
CA THR A 24 1.68 -3.55 -0.05
C THR A 24 2.34 -3.79 1.28
N HIS A 25 3.01 -2.74 1.74
CA HIS A 25 3.50 -2.63 3.11
C HIS A 25 2.45 -1.97 4.01
N HIS A 26 2.61 -2.12 5.32
CA HIS A 26 1.77 -1.43 6.29
C HIS A 26 1.75 0.07 5.99
N LYS A 27 0.56 0.66 6.08
CA LYS A 27 0.30 2.08 5.77
C LYS A 27 0.74 2.55 4.37
N SER A 28 0.91 1.64 3.42
CA SER A 28 1.39 1.94 2.05
C SER A 28 0.31 1.74 0.99
N GLY A 29 -0.97 1.92 1.33
CA GLY A 29 -2.07 1.93 0.35
C GLY A 29 -2.92 0.67 0.27
N THR A 30 -2.77 -0.30 1.19
CA THR A 30 -3.57 -1.54 1.23
C THR A 30 -5.08 -1.28 1.14
N TYR A 31 -5.59 -0.34 1.94
CA TYR A 31 -7.02 0.03 1.94
C TYR A 31 -7.48 0.72 0.64
N TRP A 32 -6.59 1.44 -0.03
CA TRP A 32 -6.90 2.10 -1.30
C TRP A 32 -7.00 1.08 -2.42
N PHE A 33 -5.95 0.29 -2.63
CA PHE A 33 -5.92 -0.73 -3.67
C PHE A 33 -6.89 -1.89 -3.39
N GLY A 34 -7.16 -2.23 -2.13
CA GLY A 34 -8.17 -3.23 -1.79
C GLY A 34 -9.55 -2.93 -2.38
N HIS A 35 -9.95 -1.66 -2.45
CA HIS A 35 -11.22 -1.26 -3.05
C HIS A 35 -11.18 -1.21 -4.58
N ILE A 36 -10.07 -0.74 -5.16
CA ILE A 36 -9.85 -0.79 -6.61
C ILE A 36 -9.93 -2.24 -7.09
N LEU A 37 -9.16 -3.14 -6.47
CA LEU A 37 -9.13 -4.56 -6.81
C LEU A 37 -10.46 -5.25 -6.56
N THR A 38 -11.22 -4.84 -5.53
CA THR A 38 -12.57 -5.36 -5.27
C THR A 38 -13.52 -5.00 -6.41
N ASP A 39 -13.51 -3.76 -6.90
CA ASP A 39 -14.38 -3.33 -7.99
C ASP A 39 -13.95 -3.94 -9.32
N ILE A 40 -12.63 -4.06 -9.58
CA ILE A 40 -12.10 -4.81 -10.74
C ILE A 40 -12.55 -6.28 -10.68
N ALA A 41 -12.41 -6.93 -9.52
CA ALA A 41 -12.81 -8.34 -9.37
C ALA A 41 -14.29 -8.54 -9.68
N LYS A 42 -15.16 -7.63 -9.24
CA LYS A 42 -16.59 -7.66 -9.54
C LYS A 42 -16.86 -7.45 -11.04
N GLU A 43 -16.27 -6.42 -11.63
CA GLU A 43 -16.46 -6.06 -13.04
C GLU A 43 -16.05 -7.21 -13.98
N PHE A 44 -14.87 -7.77 -13.75
CA PHE A 44 -14.30 -8.81 -14.61
C PHE A 44 -14.64 -10.24 -14.16
N LYS A 45 -15.45 -10.40 -13.10
CA LYS A 45 -15.83 -11.69 -12.50
C LYS A 45 -14.62 -12.56 -12.14
N LEU A 46 -13.64 -11.95 -11.47
CA LEU A 46 -12.40 -12.56 -11.02
C LEU A 46 -12.46 -12.86 -9.51
N LYS A 47 -11.78 -13.91 -9.06
CA LYS A 47 -11.65 -14.26 -7.65
C LYS A 47 -10.51 -13.48 -7.00
N LEU A 48 -10.89 -12.56 -6.10
CA LEU A 48 -9.97 -11.79 -5.25
C LEU A 48 -9.75 -12.49 -3.90
N GLN A 49 -8.50 -12.56 -3.46
CA GLN A 49 -8.16 -12.82 -2.05
C GLN A 49 -7.26 -11.72 -1.48
N ILE A 50 -7.51 -11.38 -0.21
CA ILE A 50 -6.65 -10.54 0.61
C ILE A 50 -6.17 -11.41 1.77
N CYS A 51 -4.95 -11.93 1.67
CA CYS A 51 -4.44 -12.91 2.65
C CYS A 51 -2.92 -13.11 2.56
N ASP A 52 -2.36 -13.72 3.60
CA ASP A 52 -1.02 -14.30 3.58
C ASP A 52 -0.88 -15.43 2.54
N GLN A 53 0.35 -15.69 2.09
CA GLN A 53 0.64 -16.67 1.03
C GLN A 53 0.21 -18.09 1.38
N ASN A 54 0.30 -18.50 2.65
CA ASN A 54 -0.13 -19.83 3.11
C ASN A 54 -1.65 -20.07 2.99
N LYS A 55 -2.45 -19.00 2.87
CA LYS A 55 -3.91 -19.04 2.69
C LYS A 55 -4.33 -18.81 1.23
N LEU A 56 -3.38 -18.61 0.32
CA LEU A 56 -3.64 -18.35 -1.09
C LEU A 56 -4.16 -19.62 -1.78
N LYS A 57 -5.36 -19.54 -2.35
CA LYS A 57 -6.00 -20.63 -3.09
C LYS A 57 -5.53 -20.64 -4.55
N LYS A 58 -5.50 -21.84 -5.14
CA LYS A 58 -5.04 -22.06 -6.53
C LYS A 58 -5.95 -21.43 -7.58
N ASP A 59 -7.23 -21.23 -7.26
CA ASP A 59 -8.23 -20.65 -8.15
C ASP A 59 -8.36 -19.12 -8.04
N THR A 60 -7.54 -18.49 -7.20
CA THR A 60 -7.47 -17.02 -7.07
C THR A 60 -6.86 -16.39 -8.31
N GLU A 61 -7.51 -15.37 -8.86
CA GLU A 61 -7.07 -14.63 -10.05
C GLU A 61 -6.44 -13.28 -9.69
N ILE A 62 -6.90 -12.65 -8.60
CA ILE A 62 -6.31 -11.43 -8.03
C ILE A 62 -5.93 -11.70 -6.58
N TRP A 63 -4.69 -11.39 -6.22
CA TRP A 63 -4.18 -11.49 -4.86
C TRP A 63 -3.65 -10.14 -4.40
N LEU A 64 -4.28 -9.59 -3.37
CA LEU A 64 -3.69 -8.53 -2.56
C LEU A 64 -2.94 -9.18 -1.40
N PHE A 65 -1.63 -9.04 -1.39
CA PHE A 65 -0.79 -9.45 -0.28
C PHE A 65 -0.51 -8.24 0.62
N PRO A 66 -1.22 -8.11 1.75
CA PRO A 66 -1.00 -7.01 2.68
C PRO A 66 0.26 -7.25 3.52
N ASP A 67 0.78 -6.17 4.09
CA ASP A 67 1.80 -6.19 5.15
C ASP A 67 3.02 -7.08 4.84
N SER A 68 3.59 -6.92 3.64
CA SER A 68 4.81 -7.63 3.20
C SER A 68 6.01 -7.44 4.14
N ASP A 69 5.93 -6.45 5.01
CA ASP A 69 6.83 -6.21 6.13
C ASP A 69 6.98 -7.39 7.12
N LEU A 70 5.93 -8.19 7.27
CA LEU A 70 5.87 -9.30 8.24
C LEU A 70 6.16 -10.65 7.59
N ASN A 71 5.90 -10.77 6.29
CA ASN A 71 6.02 -12.00 5.55
C ASN A 71 6.60 -11.70 4.17
N THR A 72 7.71 -12.35 3.81
CA THR A 72 8.26 -12.23 2.44
C THR A 72 7.57 -13.23 1.54
N ILE A 73 7.06 -12.77 0.39
CA ILE A 73 6.50 -13.67 -0.62
C ILE A 73 7.62 -14.56 -1.15
N ASN A 74 7.38 -15.86 -1.17
CA ASN A 74 8.20 -16.79 -1.92
C ASN A 74 7.60 -16.97 -3.32
N PHE A 75 8.14 -16.27 -4.31
CA PHE A 75 7.63 -16.31 -5.69
C PHE A 75 7.75 -17.69 -6.35
N GLU A 76 8.78 -18.46 -6.00
CA GLU A 76 9.01 -19.81 -6.54
C GLU A 76 7.87 -20.76 -6.14
N LYS A 77 7.32 -20.60 -4.93
CA LYS A 77 6.20 -21.42 -4.42
C LYS A 77 4.86 -21.12 -5.09
N LEU A 78 4.73 -20.09 -5.91
CA LEU A 78 3.47 -19.78 -6.59
C LEU A 78 3.11 -20.81 -7.66
N ASN A 79 4.10 -21.45 -8.31
CA ASN A 79 3.92 -22.51 -9.30
C ASN A 79 2.90 -22.17 -10.41
N ARG A 80 2.77 -20.89 -10.79
CA ARG A 80 1.92 -20.41 -11.90
C ARG A 80 2.39 -19.05 -12.40
N PRO A 81 2.08 -18.67 -13.65
CA PRO A 81 2.40 -17.34 -14.17
C PRO A 81 1.78 -16.24 -13.30
N TYR A 82 2.56 -15.21 -13.01
CA TYR A 82 2.09 -14.04 -12.26
C TYR A 82 2.64 -12.76 -12.86
N LYS A 83 1.88 -11.68 -12.69
CA LYS A 83 2.37 -10.31 -12.85
C LYS A 83 1.81 -9.48 -11.72
N GLY A 84 2.58 -8.49 -11.30
CA GLY A 84 2.13 -7.70 -10.18
C GLY A 84 2.81 -6.37 -10.04
N THR A 85 2.49 -5.75 -8.92
CA THR A 85 2.99 -4.46 -8.49
C THR A 85 3.36 -4.54 -7.02
N HIS A 86 4.45 -3.88 -6.68
CA HIS A 86 4.89 -3.73 -5.31
C HIS A 86 4.90 -2.24 -4.97
N MET A 87 4.11 -1.86 -3.97
CA MET A 87 3.93 -0.47 -3.58
C MET A 87 4.67 -0.17 -2.27
N ILE A 88 5.65 0.71 -2.39
CA ILE A 88 6.34 1.33 -1.25
C ILE A 88 5.80 2.74 -0.98
N ARG A 89 6.06 3.26 0.21
CA ARG A 89 5.72 4.62 0.62
C ARG A 89 6.94 5.25 1.29
N ASP A 90 7.05 6.58 1.27
CA ASP A 90 8.11 7.30 1.97
C ASP A 90 8.15 6.81 3.42
N PRO A 91 9.27 6.21 3.87
CA PRO A 91 9.41 5.68 5.22
C PRO A 91 9.00 6.68 6.31
N ARG A 92 9.21 7.98 6.10
CA ARG A 92 8.88 9.04 7.05
C ARG A 92 7.38 9.28 7.13
N ASP A 93 6.69 9.30 5.98
CA ASP A 93 5.23 9.38 5.94
C ASP A 93 4.57 8.10 6.44
N LYS A 94 5.22 6.94 6.24
CA LYS A 94 4.78 5.66 6.83
C LYS A 94 4.78 5.75 8.36
N ILE A 95 5.82 6.29 8.99
CA ILE A 95 5.83 6.54 10.45
C ILE A 95 4.67 7.44 10.87
N VAL A 96 4.50 8.60 10.23
CA VAL A 96 3.43 9.53 10.64
C VAL A 96 2.06 8.89 10.44
N SER A 97 1.86 8.19 9.33
CA SER A 97 0.61 7.49 9.04
C SER A 97 0.36 6.32 9.99
N GLY A 98 1.39 5.63 10.44
CA GLY A 98 1.33 4.56 11.44
C GLY A 98 0.94 5.11 12.80
N TYR A 99 1.67 6.12 13.29
CA TYR A 99 1.38 6.77 14.58
C TYR A 99 -0.09 7.17 14.71
N PHE A 100 -0.63 7.92 13.74
CA PHE A 100 -2.03 8.35 13.81
C PHE A 100 -3.02 7.20 13.68
N TYR A 101 -2.66 6.12 12.98
CA TYR A 101 -3.52 4.97 12.85
C TYR A 101 -3.57 4.16 14.15
N HIS A 102 -2.42 3.94 14.79
CA HIS A 102 -2.31 3.12 15.99
C HIS A 102 -2.96 3.76 17.22
N LEU A 103 -3.23 5.07 17.20
CA LEU A 103 -4.00 5.73 18.25
C LEU A 103 -5.45 5.23 18.37
N TRP A 104 -6.06 4.71 17.30
CA TRP A 104 -7.49 4.36 17.27
C TRP A 104 -7.82 3.03 16.57
N CYS A 105 -6.86 2.35 15.94
CA CYS A 105 -7.16 1.11 15.23
C CYS A 105 -7.71 0.01 16.15
N ASP A 106 -8.57 -0.85 15.63
CA ASP A 106 -9.16 -1.96 16.38
C ASP A 106 -8.49 -3.31 16.10
N GLU A 107 -7.24 -3.29 15.62
CA GLU A 107 -6.51 -4.52 15.29
C GLU A 107 -6.03 -5.22 16.58
N GLU A 108 -6.39 -6.50 16.73
CA GLU A 108 -6.19 -7.27 17.96
C GLU A 108 -4.73 -7.27 18.42
N TRP A 109 -3.79 -7.38 17.48
CA TRP A 109 -2.35 -7.41 17.79
C TRP A 109 -1.83 -6.09 18.39
N PHE A 110 -2.47 -4.96 18.10
CA PHE A 110 -2.14 -3.65 18.70
C PHE A 110 -2.79 -3.42 20.06
N ARG A 111 -3.94 -4.05 20.30
CA ARG A 111 -4.70 -3.98 21.56
C ARG A 111 -4.30 -5.06 22.56
N LYS A 112 -3.53 -6.06 22.14
CA LYS A 112 -3.01 -7.10 23.01
C LYS A 112 -2.02 -6.51 24.01
N LYS A 113 -2.28 -6.72 25.30
CA LYS A 113 -1.40 -6.26 26.37
C LYS A 113 -0.08 -7.03 26.34
N ASN A 114 1.02 -6.33 26.55
CA ASN A 114 2.29 -6.97 26.79
C ASN A 114 2.40 -7.41 28.26
N ASN A 115 3.09 -8.52 28.50
CA ASN A 115 3.20 -9.12 29.84
C ASN A 115 4.05 -8.30 30.84
N ARG A 116 4.88 -7.37 30.36
CA ARG A 116 5.81 -6.58 31.18
C ARG A 116 5.19 -5.30 31.76
N LEU A 117 4.37 -4.61 30.98
CA LEU A 117 3.76 -3.33 31.34
C LEU A 117 2.26 -3.44 31.62
N ASN A 118 1.64 -4.61 31.34
CA ASN A 118 0.20 -4.82 31.40
C ASN A 118 -0.61 -3.77 30.60
N GLN A 119 0.02 -3.24 29.56
CA GLN A 119 -0.51 -2.27 28.61
C GLN A 119 -0.26 -2.76 27.19
N SER A 120 -1.19 -2.45 26.31
CA SER A 120 -1.06 -2.60 24.87
C SER A 120 -0.24 -1.45 24.27
N PHE A 121 0.29 -1.65 23.07
CA PHE A 121 1.02 -0.59 22.38
C PHE A 121 0.15 0.65 22.14
N GLN A 122 -1.13 0.45 21.80
CA GLN A 122 -2.10 1.54 21.65
C GLN A 122 -2.34 2.30 22.97
N GLU A 123 -2.46 1.62 24.11
CA GLU A 123 -2.61 2.27 25.43
C GLU A 123 -1.36 3.11 25.76
N ILE A 124 -0.16 2.58 25.49
CA ILE A 124 1.09 3.32 25.68
C ILE A 124 1.12 4.57 24.80
N LEU A 125 0.85 4.43 23.49
CA LEU A 125 0.85 5.56 22.55
C LEU A 125 -0.15 6.66 22.96
N ASN A 126 -1.33 6.28 23.46
CA ASN A 126 -2.34 7.23 23.92
C ASN A 126 -1.98 7.91 25.25
N SER A 127 -1.05 7.35 26.02
CA SER A 127 -0.64 7.87 27.34
C SER A 127 0.54 8.86 27.29
N ILE A 128 1.20 9.01 26.15
CA ILE A 128 2.41 9.83 25.99
C ILE A 128 2.20 10.98 25.01
N ASN A 129 3.10 11.96 25.05
CA ASN A 129 3.05 13.07 24.11
C ASN A 129 3.39 12.61 22.68
N LYS A 130 2.94 13.37 21.67
CA LYS A 130 3.12 13.07 20.24
C LYS A 130 4.57 12.84 19.83
N LYS A 131 5.53 13.58 20.43
CA LYS A 131 6.95 13.47 20.07
C LYS A 131 7.51 12.11 20.50
N ASP A 132 7.18 11.66 21.70
CA ASP A 132 7.61 10.35 22.21
C ASP A 132 6.84 9.23 21.52
N GLY A 133 5.56 9.44 21.19
CA GLY A 133 4.77 8.51 20.39
C GLY A 133 5.35 8.27 18.99
N LEU A 134 5.76 9.33 18.28
CA LEU A 134 6.45 9.19 16.99
C LEU A 134 7.80 8.48 17.11
N LEU A 135 8.51 8.65 18.24
CA LEU A 135 9.74 7.91 18.49
C LEU A 135 9.47 6.42 18.72
N LEU A 136 8.45 6.07 19.52
CA LEU A 136 8.03 4.68 19.68
C LEU A 136 7.61 4.06 18.35
N GLU A 137 6.89 4.82 17.52
CA GLU A 137 6.47 4.38 16.19
C GLU A 137 7.67 4.09 15.27
N ILE A 138 8.71 4.93 15.30
CA ILE A 138 9.98 4.69 14.61
C ILE A 138 10.58 3.35 15.02
N TRP A 139 10.61 3.07 16.33
CA TRP A 139 11.11 1.80 16.83
C TRP A 139 10.23 0.64 16.39
N GLU A 140 8.91 0.75 16.51
CA GLU A 140 7.96 -0.31 16.18
C GLU A 140 8.06 -0.71 14.70
N LEU A 141 8.10 0.28 13.80
CA LEU A 141 8.10 0.04 12.36
C LEU A 141 9.50 -0.24 11.78
N ARG A 142 10.56 -0.30 12.59
CA ARG A 142 11.94 -0.46 12.10
C ARG A 142 12.16 -1.71 11.23
N ASN A 143 11.59 -2.85 11.65
CA ASN A 143 11.73 -4.12 10.92
C ASN A 143 11.01 -4.06 9.58
N GLN A 144 9.87 -3.34 9.55
CA GLN A 144 9.10 -3.11 8.34
C GLN A 144 9.89 -2.28 7.33
N LEU A 145 10.49 -1.18 7.80
CA LEU A 145 11.36 -0.35 6.98
C LEU A 145 12.60 -1.13 6.48
N GLN A 146 13.14 -2.02 7.31
CA GLN A 146 14.26 -2.88 6.92
C GLN A 146 13.86 -3.85 5.81
N HIS A 147 12.66 -4.43 5.87
CA HIS A 147 12.17 -5.35 4.85
C HIS A 147 12.10 -4.67 3.48
N MET A 148 11.44 -3.50 3.41
CA MET A 148 11.39 -2.67 2.21
C MET A 148 12.77 -2.37 1.65
N ASN A 149 13.76 -2.11 2.51
CA ASN A 149 15.07 -1.67 2.05
C ASN A 149 16.00 -2.82 1.64
N SER A 150 16.03 -3.90 2.42
CA SER A 150 17.11 -4.89 2.40
C SER A 150 16.64 -6.32 2.17
N CYS A 151 15.36 -6.63 2.36
CA CYS A 151 14.83 -7.99 2.19
C CYS A 151 14.02 -8.17 0.91
N TRP A 152 13.58 -7.08 0.29
CA TRP A 152 12.84 -7.12 -0.98
C TRP A 152 13.77 -7.27 -2.19
N ASP A 153 13.42 -8.18 -3.10
CA ASP A 153 14.09 -8.32 -4.39
C ASP A 153 13.47 -7.39 -5.43
N TYR A 154 14.13 -6.26 -5.66
CA TYR A 154 13.75 -5.25 -6.65
C TYR A 154 14.07 -5.66 -8.11
N ASN A 155 14.67 -6.83 -8.35
CA ASN A 155 15.06 -7.26 -9.69
C ASN A 155 14.03 -8.17 -10.36
N ASN A 156 12.91 -8.50 -9.70
CA ASN A 156 11.90 -9.37 -10.26
C ASN A 156 11.17 -8.71 -11.45
N PRO A 157 11.37 -9.16 -12.70
CA PRO A 157 10.80 -8.51 -13.89
C PRO A 157 9.27 -8.66 -13.98
N ASN A 158 8.67 -9.58 -13.22
CA ASN A 158 7.21 -9.76 -13.16
C ASN A 158 6.53 -8.80 -12.19
N ILE A 159 7.30 -8.07 -11.38
CA ILE A 159 6.80 -7.05 -10.47
C ILE A 159 7.12 -5.67 -11.04
N LEU A 160 6.19 -4.73 -10.89
CA LEU A 160 6.40 -3.31 -11.16
C LEU A 160 6.50 -2.60 -9.82
N GLU A 161 7.66 -1.99 -9.60
CA GLU A 161 7.95 -1.21 -8.40
C GLU A 161 7.30 0.17 -8.54
N ILE A 162 6.44 0.53 -7.59
CA ILE A 162 5.71 1.79 -7.59
C ILE A 162 5.79 2.47 -6.23
N LYS A 163 5.79 3.80 -6.23
CA LYS A 163 5.70 4.61 -5.01
C LYS A 163 4.27 5.08 -4.82
N TYR A 164 3.79 5.01 -3.59
CA TYR A 164 2.46 5.49 -3.19
C TYR A 164 2.25 6.94 -3.64
N GLU A 165 3.26 7.79 -3.42
CA GLU A 165 3.23 9.22 -3.73
C GLU A 165 3.09 9.47 -5.24
N ASP A 166 3.78 8.66 -6.04
CA ASP A 166 3.78 8.77 -7.50
C ASP A 166 2.40 8.46 -8.07
N VAL A 167 1.78 7.36 -7.63
CA VAL A 167 0.44 6.95 -8.06
C VAL A 167 -0.62 7.94 -7.58
N LEU A 168 -0.47 8.43 -6.34
CA LEU A 168 -1.40 9.39 -5.74
C LEU A 168 -1.38 10.75 -6.46
N LEU A 169 -0.19 11.27 -6.80
CA LEU A 169 -0.05 12.57 -7.44
C LEU A 169 -0.30 12.53 -8.95
N ASN A 170 -0.03 11.38 -9.60
CA ASN A 170 -0.13 11.24 -11.05
C ASN A 170 -0.95 10.00 -11.45
N PRO A 171 -2.22 9.88 -11.01
CA PRO A 171 -3.03 8.69 -11.24
C PRO A 171 -3.23 8.40 -12.74
N GLU A 172 -3.46 9.43 -13.56
CA GLU A 172 -3.63 9.32 -15.01
C GLU A 172 -2.39 8.75 -15.73
N LYS A 173 -1.20 8.95 -15.17
CA LYS A 173 0.04 8.37 -15.68
C LYS A 173 0.22 6.93 -15.20
N TRP A 174 0.05 6.68 -13.91
CA TRP A 174 0.46 5.41 -13.31
C TRP A 174 -0.57 4.30 -13.44
N PHE A 175 -1.87 4.59 -13.37
CA PHE A 175 -2.88 3.55 -13.46
C PHE A 175 -2.85 2.79 -14.80
N PRO A 176 -2.72 3.44 -15.97
CA PRO A 176 -2.56 2.71 -17.23
C PRO A 176 -1.32 1.79 -17.25
N ILE A 177 -0.21 2.22 -16.64
CA ILE A 177 1.02 1.41 -16.53
C ILE A 177 0.76 0.18 -15.64
N ILE A 178 0.12 0.39 -14.48
CA ILE A 178 -0.25 -0.66 -13.53
C ILE A 178 -1.18 -1.69 -14.19
N PHE A 179 -2.23 -1.23 -14.87
CA PHE A 179 -3.21 -2.13 -15.49
C PHE A 179 -2.60 -2.95 -16.64
N ARG A 180 -1.75 -2.35 -17.48
CA ARG A 180 -0.99 -3.09 -18.49
C ARG A 180 -0.05 -4.10 -17.86
N LYS A 181 0.63 -3.75 -16.76
CA LYS A 181 1.46 -4.69 -16.01
C LYS A 181 0.64 -5.87 -15.50
N TRP A 182 -0.57 -5.65 -15.00
CA TRP A 182 -1.48 -6.71 -14.58
C TRP A 182 -2.05 -7.54 -15.75
N GLY A 183 -1.80 -7.14 -16.99
CA GLY A 183 -2.19 -7.89 -18.19
C GLY A 183 -3.57 -7.54 -18.74
N PHE A 184 -4.15 -6.40 -18.33
CA PHE A 184 -5.34 -5.85 -18.97
C PHE A 184 -5.02 -5.29 -20.35
N GLU A 185 -5.98 -5.40 -21.27
CA GLU A 185 -5.86 -4.94 -22.65
C GLU A 185 -6.39 -3.50 -22.80
N GLU A 186 -6.07 -2.80 -23.90
CA GLU A 186 -6.53 -1.41 -24.12
C GLU A 186 -8.05 -1.26 -24.09
N LYS A 187 -8.79 -2.28 -24.54
CA LYS A 187 -10.26 -2.30 -24.49
C LYS A 187 -10.82 -2.22 -23.06
N ASP A 188 -10.04 -2.66 -22.06
CA ASP A 188 -10.42 -2.68 -20.65
C ASP A 188 -10.10 -1.34 -19.97
N MET A 189 -9.24 -0.51 -20.56
CA MET A 189 -8.75 0.73 -19.93
C MET A 189 -9.86 1.72 -19.57
N PRO A 190 -10.89 1.98 -20.40
CA PRO A 190 -11.93 2.94 -20.03
C PRO A 190 -12.63 2.58 -18.70
N VAL A 191 -13.00 1.30 -18.52
CA VAL A 191 -13.67 0.86 -17.27
C VAL A 191 -12.70 0.83 -16.09
N LEU A 192 -11.45 0.42 -16.30
CA LEU A 192 -10.42 0.38 -15.26
C LEU A 192 -10.08 1.79 -14.75
N MET A 193 -9.99 2.77 -15.65
CA MET A 193 -9.73 4.17 -15.30
C MET A 193 -10.89 4.78 -14.53
N GLU A 194 -12.15 4.48 -14.88
CA GLU A 194 -13.31 4.92 -14.09
C GLU A 194 -13.30 4.31 -12.68
N ILE A 195 -12.94 3.03 -12.53
CA ILE A 195 -12.75 2.39 -11.21
C ILE A 195 -11.64 3.09 -10.42
N ALA A 196 -10.48 3.34 -11.05
CA ALA A 196 -9.37 4.03 -10.40
C ALA A 196 -9.76 5.43 -9.92
N LYS A 197 -10.43 6.19 -10.80
CA LYS A 197 -10.92 7.55 -10.52
C LYS A 197 -11.94 7.54 -9.38
N LYS A 198 -12.90 6.62 -9.38
CA LYS A 198 -13.88 6.47 -8.28
C LYS A 198 -13.21 6.33 -6.91
N HIS A 199 -12.09 5.60 -6.84
CA HIS A 199 -11.36 5.36 -5.61
C HIS A 199 -10.22 6.34 -5.35
N HIS A 200 -10.05 7.35 -6.20
CA HIS A 200 -9.09 8.42 -5.96
C HIS A 200 -9.44 9.16 -4.65
N PHE A 201 -8.40 9.63 -3.94
CA PHE A 201 -8.52 10.19 -2.59
C PHE A 201 -9.69 11.18 -2.46
N ASN A 202 -9.76 12.16 -3.35
CA ASN A 202 -10.80 13.21 -3.31
C ASN A 202 -12.22 12.66 -3.40
N ASN A 203 -12.44 11.67 -4.26
CA ASN A 203 -13.76 11.11 -4.53
C ASN A 203 -14.22 10.21 -3.37
N ARG A 204 -13.27 9.60 -2.67
CA ARG A 204 -13.54 8.65 -1.60
C ARG A 204 -13.59 9.28 -0.22
N ALA A 205 -12.66 10.18 0.07
CA ALA A 205 -12.64 10.94 1.31
C ALA A 205 -13.71 12.05 1.31
N LYS A 206 -14.35 12.32 0.15
CA LYS A 206 -15.32 13.41 -0.08
C LYS A 206 -14.78 14.78 0.35
N ARG A 207 -13.46 14.97 0.25
CA ARG A 207 -12.72 16.14 0.72
C ARG A 207 -11.45 16.32 -0.12
N LYS A 208 -10.89 17.52 -0.17
CA LYS A 208 -9.71 17.78 -1.00
C LYS A 208 -8.45 17.14 -0.38
N LEU A 209 -7.48 16.80 -1.23
CA LEU A 209 -6.13 16.45 -0.80
C LEU A 209 -5.59 17.53 0.15
N GLY A 210 -5.13 17.11 1.33
CA GLY A 210 -4.61 18.01 2.37
C GLY A 210 -5.60 18.39 3.46
N GLU A 211 -6.91 18.20 3.28
CA GLU A 211 -7.89 18.42 4.36
C GLU A 211 -7.79 17.24 5.34
N GLU A 212 -7.44 17.48 6.60
CA GLU A 212 -7.23 16.42 7.61
C GLU A 212 -8.54 15.96 8.27
N LYS A 213 -8.68 14.64 8.50
CA LYS A 213 -9.70 14.08 9.39
C LYS A 213 -9.12 12.96 10.24
N LYS A 214 -9.18 13.14 11.56
CA LYS A 214 -8.73 12.17 12.56
C LYS A 214 -9.62 10.93 12.54
N GLY A 215 -9.05 9.77 12.86
CA GLY A 215 -9.81 8.51 12.93
C GLY A 215 -10.13 7.85 11.57
N GLU A 216 -9.52 8.31 10.47
CA GLU A 216 -9.75 7.73 9.15
C GLU A 216 -8.46 7.17 8.53
N HIS A 217 -8.58 6.08 7.76
CA HIS A 217 -7.48 5.51 6.98
C HIS A 217 -6.89 6.52 5.97
N LEU A 218 -7.73 7.39 5.40
CA LEU A 218 -7.35 8.41 4.43
C LEU A 218 -7.16 9.77 5.12
N ARG A 219 -6.27 9.88 6.11
CA ARG A 219 -6.18 11.07 6.99
C ARG A 219 -5.99 12.40 6.26
N GLN A 220 -5.04 12.52 5.33
CA GLN A 220 -4.70 13.79 4.66
C GLN A 220 -4.35 13.61 3.17
N GLY A 221 -3.81 12.45 2.79
CA GLY A 221 -3.60 12.10 1.38
C GLY A 221 -2.52 12.90 0.67
N LEU A 222 -1.63 13.59 1.38
CA LEU A 222 -0.51 14.30 0.78
C LEU A 222 0.83 13.62 1.09
N PRO A 223 1.74 13.51 0.11
CA PRO A 223 3.15 13.19 0.35
C PRO A 223 3.85 14.29 1.15
N GLY A 224 4.84 13.91 1.94
CA GLY A 224 5.71 14.82 2.68
C GLY A 224 5.10 15.38 3.96
N ASP A 225 4.00 14.80 4.44
CA ASP A 225 3.37 15.26 5.67
C ASP A 225 4.28 15.11 6.88
N TRP A 226 5.24 14.17 6.85
CA TRP A 226 6.28 14.06 7.87
C TRP A 226 6.98 15.39 8.23
N LYS A 227 7.07 16.34 7.30
CA LYS A 227 7.64 17.67 7.54
C LYS A 227 6.89 18.47 8.62
N ASN A 228 5.59 18.24 8.78
CA ASN A 228 4.76 18.90 9.80
C ASN A 228 4.84 18.22 11.17
N HIS A 229 5.43 17.01 11.25
CA HIS A 229 5.40 16.17 12.44
C HIS A 229 6.80 15.90 13.00
N PHE A 230 7.83 15.85 12.15
CA PHE A 230 9.20 15.56 12.57
C PHE A 230 9.86 16.80 13.16
N THR A 231 10.08 16.77 14.48
CA THR A 231 10.97 17.73 15.15
C THR A 231 12.42 17.55 14.68
N PRO A 232 13.30 18.57 14.84
CA PRO A 232 14.73 18.42 14.52
C PRO A 232 15.39 17.21 15.20
N LYS A 233 14.98 16.90 16.45
CA LYS A 233 15.46 15.72 17.18
C LYS A 233 15.03 14.41 16.51
N LEU A 234 13.76 14.28 16.13
CA LEU A 234 13.24 13.10 15.44
C LEU A 234 13.90 12.93 14.06
N LYS A 235 14.05 14.03 13.31
CA LYS A 235 14.74 14.03 12.02
C LYS A 235 16.18 13.52 12.14
N ARG A 236 16.93 13.96 13.16
CA ARG A 236 18.29 13.47 13.44
C ARG A 236 18.31 11.97 13.76
N ILE A 237 17.40 11.50 14.63
CA ILE A 237 17.29 10.08 14.96
C ILE A 237 16.97 9.26 13.70
N PHE A 238 16.00 9.69 12.90
CA PHE A 238 15.60 9.01 11.68
C PHE A 238 16.75 8.96 10.66
N LYS A 239 17.49 10.07 10.47
CA LYS A 239 18.68 10.10 9.60
C LYS A 239 19.75 9.11 10.04
N ASN A 240 20.00 9.01 11.35
CA ASN A 240 20.99 8.09 11.89
C ASN A 240 20.61 6.62 11.67
N LEU A 241 19.32 6.29 11.77
CA LEU A 241 18.84 4.91 11.62
C LEU A 241 18.62 4.50 10.16
N PHE A 242 18.04 5.40 9.35
CA PHE A 242 17.45 5.06 8.04
C PHE A 242 17.83 6.04 6.93
N GLY A 243 18.76 6.98 7.16
CA GLY A 243 19.14 7.98 6.16
C GLY A 243 19.62 7.37 4.86
N ASP A 244 20.47 6.34 4.94
CA ASP A 244 20.97 5.62 3.75
C ASP A 244 19.84 4.87 3.02
N TRP A 245 18.79 4.49 3.74
CA TRP A 245 17.66 3.77 3.16
C TRP A 245 16.80 4.66 2.29
N LEU A 246 16.63 5.92 2.68
CA LEU A 246 15.93 6.91 1.84
C LEU A 246 16.68 7.14 0.53
N ILE A 247 18.01 7.13 0.56
CA ILE A 247 18.85 7.25 -0.64
C ILE A 247 18.66 6.02 -1.54
N LYS A 248 18.81 4.81 -0.97
CA LYS A 248 18.65 3.55 -1.71
C LYS A 248 17.27 3.40 -2.36
N LEU A 249 16.21 3.81 -1.66
CA LEU A 249 14.83 3.78 -2.16
C LEU A 249 14.51 4.97 -3.10
N GLY A 250 15.47 5.87 -3.34
CA GLY A 250 15.33 7.02 -4.23
C GLY A 250 14.37 8.10 -3.71
N TYR A 251 14.20 8.21 -2.39
CA TYR A 251 13.46 9.30 -1.76
C TYR A 251 14.33 10.53 -1.50
N GLU A 252 15.64 10.35 -1.37
CA GLU A 252 16.60 11.43 -1.13
C GLU A 252 17.89 11.23 -1.94
N LYS A 253 18.62 12.32 -2.22
CA LYS A 253 19.91 12.26 -2.93
C LYS A 253 21.08 11.99 -1.98
N ASP A 254 21.01 12.55 -0.78
CA ASP A 254 22.05 12.50 0.24
C ASP A 254 21.40 12.61 1.63
N LYS A 255 22.20 12.78 2.71
CA LYS A 255 21.69 12.96 4.08
C LYS A 255 21.40 14.42 4.45
N GLY A 256 21.46 15.35 3.50
CA GLY A 256 21.29 16.80 3.69
C GLY A 256 19.85 17.30 3.79
N TRP A 257 18.87 16.45 3.49
CA TRP A 257 17.42 16.78 3.48
C TRP A 257 16.83 17.24 4.80
#